data_AF-A0A380FAF3-F1
#
_entry.id   AF-A0A380FAF3-F1
#
_cell.length_a   1.000
_cell.length_b   1.000
_cell.length_c   1.000
_cell.angle_alpha   90.00
_cell.angle_beta   90.00
_cell.angle_gamma   90.00
#
_symmetry.space_group_name_H-M   'P 1'
#
loop_
_entity.id
_entity.type
_entity.pdbx_description
1 polymer ?
#
loop_
_entity_poly.entity_id
_entity_poly.type
_entity_poly.pdbx_seq_one_letter_code
_entity_poly.pdbx_strand_id
1 'polypeptide(L)' 'MDRAFRILTIYNRLLQHKSVNKKSLTLELDTSPRTIQRDIDDIRNLFI' A
#
# COMPACT_ATOMS: atom_id res chain seq x y z
N MET A 1 -1.74 -11.98 1.79
CA MET A 1 -2.89 -11.07 2.04
C MET A 1 -3.66 -10.76 0.75
N ASP A 2 -4.98 -10.59 0.81
CA ASP A 2 -5.82 -10.21 -0.35
C ASP A 2 -5.47 -8.81 -0.92
N ARG A 3 -5.53 -8.63 -2.24
CA ARG A 3 -5.13 -7.37 -2.90
C ARG A 3 -6.05 -6.21 -2.51
N ALA A 4 -7.37 -6.42 -2.49
CA ALA A 4 -8.31 -5.33 -2.18
C ALA A 4 -8.09 -4.81 -0.76
N PHE A 5 -7.83 -5.73 0.19
CA PHE A 5 -7.47 -5.33 1.55
C PHE A 5 -6.18 -4.50 1.58
N ARG A 6 -5.10 -4.94 0.91
CA ARG A 6 -3.83 -4.19 0.90
C ARG A 6 -3.98 -2.79 0.33
N ILE A 7 -4.70 -2.66 -0.80
CA ILE A 7 -4.99 -1.37 -1.42
C ILE A 7 -5.76 -0.47 -0.45
N LEU A 8 -6.81 -0.97 0.18
CA LEU A 8 -7.61 -0.22 1.16
C LEU A 8 -6.76 0.23 2.36
N THR A 9 -5.92 -0.64 2.90
CA THR A 9 -5.02 -0.31 4.02
C THR A 9 -4.04 0.81 3.65
N ILE A 10 -3.37 0.69 2.49
CA ILE A 10 -2.41 1.70 2.02
C ILE A 10 -3.13 3.03 1.76
N TYR A 11 -4.27 2.99 1.08
CA TYR A 11 -5.05 4.16 0.74
C TYR A 11 -5.57 4.90 1.98
N ASN A 12 -6.10 4.17 2.96
CA ASN A 12 -6.60 4.76 4.21
C ASN A 12 -5.48 5.46 5.01
N ARG A 13 -4.24 4.96 4.98
CA ARG A 13 -3.09 5.65 5.59
C ARG A 13 -2.81 6.98 4.90
N LEU A 14 -2.82 6.98 3.57
CA LEU A 14 -2.59 8.20 2.79
C LEU A 14 -3.70 9.23 3.03
N LEU A 15 -4.97 8.81 3.09
CA LEU A 15 -6.10 9.68 3.44
C LEU A 15 -5.96 10.33 4.82
N GLN A 16 -5.35 9.62 5.78
CA GLN A 16 -5.07 10.13 7.12
C GLN A 16 -3.80 10.98 7.20
N HIS A 17 -3.21 11.38 6.06
CA HIS A 17 -1.93 12.07 5.97
C HIS A 17 -0.77 11.32 6.66
N LYS A 18 -0.87 10.00 6.80
CA LYS A 18 0.20 9.17 7.38
C LYS A 18 1.21 8.79 6.31
N SER A 19 2.48 8.75 6.71
CA SER A 19 3.54 8.22 5.86
C SER A 19 3.38 6.71 5.67
N VAL A 20 3.70 6.24 4.46
CA VAL A 20 3.67 4.82 4.12
C VAL A 20 5.09 4.27 4.13
N ASN A 21 5.44 3.49 5.16
CA ASN A 21 6.70 2.78 5.23
C ASN A 21 6.58 1.40 4.56
N LYS A 22 7.28 1.21 3.44
CA LYS A 22 7.25 -0.02 2.64
C LYS A 22 7.73 -1.26 3.40
N LYS A 23 8.78 -1.12 4.22
CA LYS A 23 9.33 -2.24 5.00
C LYS A 23 8.33 -2.69 6.07
N SER A 24 7.74 -1.74 6.79
CA SER A 24 6.69 -2.03 7.77
C SER A 24 5.48 -2.70 7.13
N LEU A 25 5.01 -2.21 5.98
CA LEU A 25 3.89 -2.82 5.25
C LEU A 25 4.19 -4.24 4.76
N THR A 26 5.42 -4.50 4.33
CA THR A 26 5.85 -5.85 3.89
C THR A 26 5.67 -6.85 5.03
N LEU A 27 6.07 -6.46 6.24
CA LEU A 27 5.96 -7.30 7.44
C LEU A 27 4.51 -7.41 7.92
N GLU A 28 3.78 -6.29 7.98
CA GLU A 28 2.40 -6.23 8.48
C GLU A 28 1.41 -6.98 7.59
N LEU A 29 1.56 -6.87 6.27
CA LEU A 29 0.66 -7.47 5.29
C LEU A 29 1.17 -8.80 4.76
N ASP A 30 2.28 -9.32 5.31
CA ASP A 30 2.94 -10.56 4.88
C ASP A 30 2.99 -10.66 3.34
N THR A 31 3.58 -9.65 2.71
CA THR A 31 3.53 -9.46 1.26
C THR A 31 4.84 -8.89 0.77
N SER A 32 5.34 -9.37 -0.38
CA SER A 32 6.65 -8.95 -0.91
C SER A 32 6.77 -7.43 -1.12
N PRO A 33 7.96 -6.85 -0.94
CA PRO A 33 8.20 -5.43 -1.20
C PRO A 33 7.84 -4.99 -2.62
N ARG A 34 8.01 -5.90 -3.61
CA ARG A 34 7.66 -5.65 -5.02
C ARG A 34 6.15 -5.54 -5.21
N THR A 35 5.37 -6.37 -4.53
CA THR A 35 3.90 -6.30 -4.57
C THR A 35 3.41 -5.02 -3.91
N ILE A 36 3.95 -4.64 -2.74
CA ILE A 36 3.61 -3.38 -2.07
C ILE A 36 3.94 -2.16 -2.96
N GLN A 37 5.09 -2.18 -3.67
CA GLN A 37 5.43 -1.11 -4.60
C GLN A 37 4.40 -0.99 -5.73
N ARG A 38 4.01 -2.12 -6.36
CA ARG A 38 2.97 -2.13 -7.39
C ARG A 38 1.64 -1.58 -6.88
N ASP A 39 1.22 -2.00 -5.69
CA ASP A 39 -0.02 -1.51 -5.06
C ASP A 39 0.04 0.03 -4.83
N ILE A 40 1.19 0.58 -4.44
CA ILE A 40 1.41 2.03 -4.30
C ILE A 40 1.36 2.74 -5.65
N ASP A 41 1.97 2.18 -6.68
CA ASP A 41 1.99 2.76 -8.03
C ASP A 41 0.58 2.75 -8.65
N ASP A 42 -0.18 1.67 -8.46
CA ASP A 42 -1.58 1.58 -8.86
C ASP A 42 -2.42 2.69 -8.20
N ILE A 43 -2.24 2.94 -6.90
CA ILE A 43 -2.94 4.01 -6.18
C ILE A 43 -2.56 5.38 -6.75
N ARG A 44 -1.28 5.63 -7.05
CA ARG A 44 -0.81 6.92 -7.61
C ARG A 44 -1.39 7.18 -8.99
N ASN A 45 -1.49 6.14 -9.82
CA ASN A 45 -2.05 6.23 -11.16
C ASN A 45 -3.55 6.59 -11.19
N LEU A 46 -4.27 6.51 -10.06
CA LEU A 46 -5.66 6.98 -9.97
C LEU A 46 -5.79 8.50 -9.92
N PHE A 47 -4.70 9.23 -9.67
CA PHE A 47 -4.69 10.68 -9.47
C PHE A 47 -3.95 11.44 -10.58
N ILE A 48 -3.51 10.74 -11.63
CA ILE A 48 -2.75 11.28 -12.77
C ILE A 48 -3.64 11.19 -14.02
#